data_AF-A0A7W9PGY7-F1
#
_entry.id   AF-A0A7W9PGY7-F1
#
_cell.length_a   1.000
_cell.length_b   1.000
_cell.length_c   1.000
_cell.angle_alpha   90.00
_cell.angle_beta   90.00
_cell.angle_gamma   90.00
#
_symmetry.space_group_name_H-M   'P 1'
#
loop_
_entity.id
_entity.type
_entity.pdbx_description
1 polymer ?
#
loop_
_entity_poly.entity_id
_entity_poly.type
_entity_poly.pdbx_seq_one_letter_code
_entity_poly.pdbx_strand_id
1 'polypeptide(L)'
;MVAGSAGGVAFGAIMALIGFLPTVAALVRSDSPVVGTVVHMTIAAILGAGFGVLASRQTIDGGDLLFWGLIYGVAWWFAGPLTLLPALSGDPVRWTVADARELFPSLVGHLVYGAVTAAVFAVAAKRFPGRSSRGVDIRTAAFATLAGIVSGLLLSAVLRPMQGGGYTLVIAGSFLGAGYGLLFGARREGTGPALIRGTVYGLLWWLVAGLTLPSLLAGDGLDWTAQAARAAVPALPGYLLVGAGTAAAFRLFDGVTRAVLSDDVRDGYADRLIAGGAVSVLHGIVAGLTGGVVFTGVMVAVGFLPTVAALADSGSVIVGLVVHLLISLTIGVTYALFFRGRSFDAAAGIGWGVSYGLLWWVLGNLLLLPLLLGEMPHWSAETVAEAFPSLVGHLSYGAVLGLTYQRLEQRVSPPPRSRAASARTLARDNQIRTAAPALWSLAVFVAALVPVLVS
;
A
#
# COMPACT_ATOMS: atom_id res chain seq x y z
N MET A 1 6.08 2.54 25.89
CA MET A 1 5.29 1.84 26.93
C MET A 1 3.82 2.18 26.83
N VAL A 2 3.33 3.37 27.24
CA VAL A 2 1.88 3.73 27.19
C VAL A 2 1.20 3.41 25.85
N ALA A 3 1.81 3.83 24.73
CA ALA A 3 1.28 3.55 23.40
C ALA A 3 1.20 2.05 23.09
N GLY A 4 2.22 1.28 23.49
CA GLY A 4 2.24 -0.18 23.36
C GLY A 4 1.21 -0.86 24.24
N SER A 5 1.01 -0.37 25.47
CA SER A 5 -0.04 -0.88 26.35
C SER A 5 -1.43 -0.65 25.75
N ALA A 6 -1.69 0.50 25.14
CA ALA A 6 -2.96 0.75 24.46
C ALA A 6 -3.19 -0.19 23.26
N GLY A 7 -2.17 -0.39 22.42
CA GLY A 7 -2.22 -1.39 21.36
C GLY A 7 -2.37 -2.82 21.92
N GLY A 8 -1.71 -3.10 23.03
CA GLY A 8 -1.76 -4.36 23.77
C GLY A 8 -3.14 -4.67 24.31
N VAL A 9 -3.86 -3.69 24.83
CA VAL A 9 -5.27 -3.83 25.26
C VAL A 9 -6.16 -4.16 24.05
N ALA A 10 -6.03 -3.43 22.95
CA ALA A 10 -6.82 -3.68 21.75
C ALA A 10 -6.58 -5.11 21.21
N PHE A 11 -5.32 -5.52 21.07
CA PHE A 11 -4.97 -6.85 20.59
C PHE A 11 -5.25 -7.95 21.63
N GLY A 12 -5.08 -7.66 22.92
CA GLY A 12 -5.37 -8.59 24.01
C GLY A 12 -6.86 -8.92 24.10
N ALA A 13 -7.72 -7.92 23.91
CA ALA A 13 -9.17 -8.13 23.82
C ALA A 13 -9.53 -9.04 22.64
N ILE A 14 -8.89 -8.84 21.48
CA ILE A 14 -9.05 -9.72 20.31
C ILE A 14 -8.59 -11.14 20.65
N MET A 15 -7.40 -11.32 21.23
CA MET A 15 -6.89 -12.65 21.59
C MET A 15 -7.78 -13.36 22.60
N ALA A 16 -8.41 -12.63 23.51
CA ALA A 16 -9.40 -13.18 24.43
C ALA A 16 -10.63 -13.71 23.67
N LEU A 17 -11.13 -12.95 22.68
CA LEU A 17 -12.28 -13.35 21.87
C LEU A 17 -12.01 -14.60 21.02
N ILE A 18 -10.80 -14.73 20.47
CA ILE A 18 -10.43 -15.88 19.63
C ILE A 18 -9.73 -17.02 20.40
N GLY A 19 -9.68 -16.95 21.73
CA GLY A 19 -9.12 -18.01 22.56
C GLY A 19 -7.60 -18.23 22.46
N PHE A 20 -6.83 -17.22 22.04
CA PHE A 20 -5.38 -17.35 21.81
C PHE A 20 -4.51 -17.10 23.06
N LEU A 21 -5.10 -16.57 24.14
CA LEU A 21 -4.36 -16.25 25.37
C LEU A 21 -3.66 -17.45 26.03
N PRO A 22 -4.23 -18.68 26.07
CA PRO A 22 -3.52 -19.86 26.56
C PRO A 22 -2.24 -20.17 25.76
N THR A 23 -2.24 -19.96 24.44
CA THR A 23 -1.05 -20.13 23.59
C THR A 23 0.07 -19.17 24.01
N VAL A 24 -0.28 -17.93 24.40
CA VAL A 24 0.70 -16.96 24.94
C VAL A 24 1.17 -17.38 26.33
N ALA A 25 0.29 -17.90 27.17
CA ALA A 25 0.63 -18.40 28.51
C ALA A 25 1.62 -19.58 28.43
N ALA A 26 1.52 -20.42 27.40
CA ALA A 26 2.38 -21.57 27.21
C ALA A 26 3.86 -21.20 27.08
N LEU A 27 4.17 -19.99 26.61
CA LEU A 27 5.55 -19.45 26.55
C LEU A 27 6.24 -19.42 27.93
N VAL A 28 5.46 -19.33 29.01
CA VAL A 28 5.95 -19.36 30.40
C VAL A 28 5.49 -20.62 31.14
N ARG A 29 5.16 -21.69 30.40
CA ARG A 29 4.70 -22.99 30.92
C ARG A 29 3.43 -22.89 31.77
N SER A 30 2.49 -22.05 31.35
CA SER A 30 1.15 -21.93 31.95
C SER A 30 0.07 -22.11 30.89
N ASP A 31 -1.12 -22.57 31.29
CA ASP A 31 -2.33 -22.66 30.46
C ASP A 31 -3.37 -21.59 30.81
N SER A 32 -3.10 -20.77 31.84
CA SER A 32 -4.05 -19.78 32.34
C SER A 32 -4.21 -18.60 31.37
N PRO A 33 -5.44 -18.29 30.90
CA PRO A 33 -5.69 -17.11 30.07
C PRO A 33 -5.31 -15.79 30.76
N VAL A 34 -5.38 -15.75 32.10
CA VAL A 34 -4.97 -14.58 32.90
C VAL A 34 -3.46 -14.40 32.83
N VAL A 35 -2.68 -15.48 33.00
CA VAL A 35 -1.21 -15.44 32.84
C VAL A 35 -0.85 -15.04 31.42
N GLY A 36 -1.53 -15.59 30.41
CA GLY A 36 -1.36 -15.21 29.00
C GLY A 36 -1.62 -13.72 28.75
N THR A 37 -2.65 -13.15 29.40
CA THR A 37 -2.95 -11.71 29.33
C THR A 37 -1.81 -10.87 29.91
N VAL A 38 -1.28 -11.26 31.08
CA VAL A 38 -0.17 -10.54 31.72
C VAL A 38 1.08 -10.59 30.83
N VAL A 39 1.45 -11.78 30.34
CA VAL A 39 2.60 -11.98 29.46
C VAL A 39 2.46 -11.13 28.18
N HIS A 40 1.30 -11.18 27.53
CA HIS A 40 1.01 -10.35 26.36
C HIS A 40 1.16 -8.86 26.66
N MET A 41 0.59 -8.37 27.76
CA MET A 41 0.65 -6.95 28.13
C MET A 41 2.09 -6.50 28.42
N THR A 42 2.91 -7.36 29.02
CA THR A 42 4.34 -7.11 29.22
C THR A 42 5.06 -7.00 27.88
N ILE A 43 4.86 -7.96 26.97
CA ILE A 43 5.43 -7.94 25.61
C ILE A 43 4.99 -6.66 24.88
N ALA A 44 3.69 -6.36 24.86
CA ALA A 44 3.14 -5.16 24.22
C ALA A 44 3.75 -3.86 24.76
N ALA A 45 3.97 -3.75 26.08
CA ALA A 45 4.61 -2.58 26.67
C ALA A 45 6.07 -2.42 26.21
N ILE A 46 6.83 -3.53 26.14
CA ILE A 46 8.22 -3.58 25.67
C ILE A 46 8.28 -3.20 24.18
N LEU A 47 7.46 -3.84 23.35
CA LEU A 47 7.40 -3.58 21.91
C LEU A 47 7.00 -2.12 21.64
N GLY A 48 6.01 -1.58 22.34
CA GLY A 48 5.66 -0.17 22.17
C GLY A 48 6.69 0.81 22.74
N ALA A 49 7.58 0.39 23.64
CA ALA A 49 8.77 1.18 23.98
C ALA A 49 9.75 1.19 22.80
N GLY A 50 10.00 0.04 22.17
CA GLY A 50 10.80 -0.08 20.95
C GLY A 50 10.27 0.80 19.81
N PHE A 51 8.96 0.74 19.55
CA PHE A 51 8.31 1.64 18.56
C PHE A 51 8.56 3.11 18.88
N GLY A 52 8.40 3.53 20.14
CA GLY A 52 8.65 4.91 20.56
C GLY A 52 10.10 5.35 20.35
N VAL A 53 11.08 4.47 20.59
CA VAL A 53 12.50 4.74 20.30
C VAL A 53 12.75 4.93 18.80
N LEU A 54 12.17 4.06 17.96
CA LEU A 54 12.29 4.17 16.50
C LEU A 54 11.61 5.43 15.97
N ALA A 55 10.37 5.69 16.39
CA ALA A 55 9.56 6.80 15.92
C ALA A 55 10.07 8.17 16.42
N SER A 56 10.62 8.24 17.62
CA SER A 56 11.17 9.50 18.18
C SER A 56 12.40 10.01 17.43
N ARG A 57 13.17 9.10 16.81
CA ARG A 57 14.36 9.45 16.01
C ARG A 57 14.01 9.90 14.60
N GLN A 58 12.75 9.77 14.19
CA GLN A 58 12.28 10.11 12.85
C GLN A 58 11.41 11.38 12.86
N THR A 59 11.43 12.11 11.75
CA THR A 59 10.57 13.28 11.51
C THR A 59 9.30 12.84 10.79
N ILE A 60 8.50 12.04 11.47
CA ILE A 60 7.28 11.44 10.91
C ILE A 60 6.08 12.32 11.27
N ASP A 61 5.27 12.74 10.29
CA ASP A 61 3.99 13.38 10.60
C ASP A 61 3.01 12.36 11.21
N GLY A 62 2.03 12.86 11.97
CA GLY A 62 1.05 12.00 12.66
C GLY A 62 0.34 10.97 11.76
N GLY A 63 -0.03 11.34 10.53
CA GLY A 63 -0.67 10.41 9.59
C GLY A 63 0.29 9.34 9.05
N ASP A 64 1.58 9.64 8.91
CA ASP A 64 2.59 8.68 8.43
C ASP A 64 2.95 7.63 9.49
N LEU A 65 2.77 7.96 10.76
CA LEU A 65 2.95 7.02 11.85
C LEU A 65 2.02 5.81 11.70
N LEU A 66 0.83 5.97 11.09
CA LEU A 66 -0.07 4.85 10.83
C LEU A 66 0.62 3.76 10.00
N PHE A 67 1.25 4.11 8.87
CA PHE A 67 1.94 3.14 8.02
C PHE A 67 3.15 2.51 8.71
N TRP A 68 3.89 3.31 9.50
CA TRP A 68 4.97 2.77 10.33
C TRP A 68 4.46 1.81 11.41
N GLY A 69 3.31 2.11 12.04
CA GLY A 69 2.65 1.23 12.99
C GLY A 69 2.24 -0.09 12.34
N LEU A 70 1.63 -0.03 11.16
CA LEU A 70 1.19 -1.22 10.42
C LEU A 70 2.37 -2.11 10.05
N ILE A 71 3.43 -1.57 9.45
CA ILE A 71 4.60 -2.38 9.10
C ILE A 71 5.33 -2.88 10.35
N TYR A 72 5.29 -2.14 11.47
CA TYR A 72 5.79 -2.61 12.76
C TYR A 72 4.98 -3.81 13.28
N GLY A 73 3.65 -3.78 13.11
CA GLY A 73 2.77 -4.91 13.35
C GLY A 73 3.13 -6.12 12.50
N VAL A 74 3.26 -5.94 11.18
CA VAL A 74 3.70 -7.01 10.25
C VAL A 74 5.05 -7.60 10.67
N ALA A 75 6.02 -6.75 11.01
CA ALA A 75 7.34 -7.18 11.44
C ALA A 75 7.27 -8.07 12.70
N TRP A 76 6.42 -7.71 13.67
CA TRP A 76 6.23 -8.51 14.88
C TRP A 76 5.34 -9.72 14.68
N TRP A 77 4.44 -9.74 13.70
CA TRP A 77 3.73 -10.96 13.31
C TRP A 77 4.71 -11.99 12.72
N PHE A 78 5.62 -11.54 11.86
CA PHE A 78 6.67 -12.38 11.31
C PHE A 78 7.66 -12.86 12.38
N ALA A 79 8.12 -11.96 13.24
CA ALA A 79 9.07 -12.29 14.30
C ALA A 79 8.45 -13.10 15.43
N GLY A 80 7.23 -12.77 15.86
CA GLY A 80 6.54 -13.40 16.99
C GLY A 80 5.89 -14.73 16.57
N PRO A 81 4.60 -14.74 16.17
CA PRO A 81 3.88 -15.96 15.80
C PRO A 81 4.59 -16.86 14.77
N LEU A 82 5.16 -16.30 13.70
CA LEU A 82 5.76 -17.13 12.63
C LEU A 82 7.16 -17.65 12.92
N THR A 83 7.87 -17.08 13.90
CA THR A 83 9.30 -17.40 14.14
C THR A 83 9.56 -17.75 15.60
N LEU A 84 9.34 -16.81 16.53
CA LEU A 84 9.64 -17.01 17.94
C LEU A 84 8.69 -18.00 18.60
N LEU A 85 7.39 -18.00 18.27
CA LEU A 85 6.43 -18.93 18.86
C LEU A 85 6.82 -20.40 18.60
N PRO A 86 6.97 -20.89 17.35
CA PRO A 86 7.43 -22.26 17.11
C PRO A 86 8.81 -22.52 17.72
N ALA A 87 9.77 -21.60 17.58
CA ALA A 87 11.10 -21.78 18.14
C ALA A 87 11.13 -21.95 19.67
N LEU A 88 10.30 -21.18 20.39
CA LEU A 88 10.18 -21.26 21.85
C LEU A 88 9.36 -22.48 22.30
N SER A 89 8.44 -22.97 21.47
CA SER A 89 7.68 -24.21 21.68
C SER A 89 8.49 -25.47 21.36
N GLY A 90 9.66 -25.35 20.74
CA GLY A 90 10.48 -26.48 20.27
C GLY A 90 10.06 -27.03 18.91
N ASP A 91 9.16 -26.35 18.20
CA ASP A 91 8.72 -26.68 16.86
C ASP A 91 9.67 -26.09 15.79
N PRO A 92 9.82 -26.73 14.63
CA PRO A 92 10.64 -26.19 13.55
C PRO A 92 10.02 -24.94 12.94
N VAL A 93 10.86 -23.92 12.69
CA VAL A 93 10.48 -22.72 11.94
C VAL A 93 10.51 -23.03 10.43
N ARG A 94 9.33 -23.13 9.80
CA ARG A 94 9.21 -23.56 8.39
C ARG A 94 8.90 -22.41 7.41
N TRP A 95 8.30 -21.33 7.88
CA TRP A 95 7.86 -20.17 7.06
C TRP A 95 7.07 -20.59 5.80
N THR A 96 6.08 -21.47 5.97
CA THR A 96 5.24 -21.92 4.86
C THR A 96 3.99 -21.04 4.72
N VAL A 97 3.35 -21.10 3.54
CA VAL A 97 2.04 -20.47 3.32
C VAL A 97 0.97 -21.08 4.24
N ALA A 98 1.07 -22.36 4.57
CA ALA A 98 0.17 -23.02 5.51
C ALA A 98 0.27 -22.42 6.92
N ASP A 99 1.49 -22.25 7.44
CA ASP A 99 1.72 -21.63 8.76
C ASP A 99 1.17 -20.20 8.79
N ALA A 100 1.38 -19.43 7.70
CA ALA A 100 0.88 -18.07 7.57
C ALA A 100 -0.65 -18.00 7.55
N ARG A 101 -1.34 -18.99 6.96
CA ARG A 101 -2.80 -19.08 6.94
C ARG A 101 -3.37 -19.44 8.30
N GLU A 102 -2.76 -20.41 8.99
CA GLU A 102 -3.16 -20.79 10.34
C GLU A 102 -3.05 -19.59 11.30
N LEU A 103 -1.98 -18.80 11.16
CA LEU A 103 -1.74 -17.63 11.99
C LEU A 103 -2.32 -16.32 11.41
N PHE A 104 -3.14 -16.37 10.36
CA PHE A 104 -3.76 -15.19 9.77
C PHE A 104 -4.62 -14.37 10.75
N PRO A 105 -5.43 -14.97 11.66
CA PRO A 105 -6.16 -14.17 12.66
C PRO A 105 -5.23 -13.30 13.52
N SER A 106 -4.05 -13.84 13.87
CA SER A 106 -3.06 -13.11 14.66
C SER A 106 -2.42 -11.97 13.86
N LEU A 107 -2.30 -12.07 12.53
CA LEU A 107 -1.81 -10.99 11.67
C LEU A 107 -2.70 -9.76 11.78
N VAL A 108 -4.02 -9.93 11.68
CA VAL A 108 -4.97 -8.82 11.80
C VAL A 108 -4.83 -8.17 13.18
N GLY A 109 -4.69 -8.97 14.23
CA GLY A 109 -4.41 -8.48 15.58
C GLY A 109 -3.10 -7.67 15.71
N HIS A 110 -2.02 -8.11 15.04
CA HIS A 110 -0.75 -7.36 15.01
C HIS A 110 -0.85 -6.05 14.22
N LEU A 111 -1.62 -6.03 13.13
CA LEU A 111 -1.92 -4.80 12.39
C LEU A 111 -2.69 -3.80 13.26
N VAL A 112 -3.69 -4.27 14.02
CA VAL A 112 -4.43 -3.45 14.99
C VAL A 112 -3.50 -2.94 16.09
N TYR A 113 -2.69 -3.82 16.69
CA TYR A 113 -1.68 -3.46 17.69
C TYR A 113 -0.77 -2.33 17.18
N GLY A 114 -0.23 -2.48 15.98
CA GLY A 114 0.66 -1.52 15.35
C GLY A 114 -0.01 -0.17 15.07
N ALA A 115 -1.22 -0.20 14.50
CA ALA A 115 -1.99 1.01 14.18
C ALA A 115 -2.38 1.79 15.44
N VAL A 116 -2.87 1.12 16.48
CA VAL A 116 -3.24 1.75 17.76
C VAL A 116 -2.01 2.29 18.47
N THR A 117 -0.91 1.53 18.51
CA THR A 117 0.36 1.99 19.08
C THR A 117 0.84 3.27 18.39
N ALA A 118 0.81 3.31 17.05
CA ALA A 118 1.18 4.49 16.29
C ALA A 118 0.26 5.69 16.56
N ALA A 119 -1.06 5.48 16.60
CA ALA A 119 -2.04 6.53 16.85
C ALA A 119 -1.88 7.15 18.24
N VAL A 120 -1.76 6.31 19.28
CA VAL A 120 -1.56 6.77 20.66
C VAL A 120 -0.20 7.44 20.82
N PHE A 121 0.85 6.90 20.19
CA PHE A 121 2.15 7.56 20.14
C PHE A 121 2.06 8.92 19.46
N ALA A 122 1.34 9.06 18.35
CA ALA A 122 1.18 10.34 17.66
C ALA A 122 0.47 11.38 18.55
N VAL A 123 -0.58 10.98 19.27
CA VAL A 123 -1.30 11.87 20.21
C VAL A 123 -0.41 12.26 21.39
N ALA A 124 0.32 11.30 21.98
CA ALA A 124 1.25 11.56 23.06
C ALA A 124 2.43 12.44 22.60
N ALA A 125 2.96 12.20 21.40
CA ALA A 125 4.07 12.93 20.79
C ALA A 125 3.71 14.39 20.50
N LYS A 126 2.44 14.68 20.15
CA LYS A 126 1.91 16.04 19.97
C LYS A 126 1.82 16.83 21.28
N ARG A 127 1.79 16.16 22.44
CA ARG A 127 1.84 16.82 23.76
C ARG A 127 3.25 17.28 24.15
N PHE A 128 4.29 16.95 23.37
CA PHE A 128 5.62 17.52 23.54
C PHE A 128 5.73 18.82 22.73
N PRO A 129 6.09 19.96 23.35
CA PRO A 129 6.10 21.27 22.70
C PRO A 129 7.11 21.28 21.56
N GLY A 130 6.63 21.44 20.31
CA GLY A 130 7.51 21.56 19.13
C GLY A 130 6.96 21.10 17.77
N ARG A 131 5.78 20.46 17.71
CA ARG A 131 5.16 20.05 16.44
C ARG A 131 3.80 20.75 16.24
N SER A 132 3.75 21.70 15.31
CA SER A 132 2.55 22.50 15.03
C SER A 132 1.39 21.60 14.57
N SER A 133 0.34 21.53 15.39
CA SER A 133 -0.93 20.95 15.01
C SER A 133 -1.67 21.94 14.09
N ARG A 134 -1.41 21.92 12.79
CA ARG A 134 -2.40 22.46 11.86
C ARG A 134 -3.64 21.57 11.98
N GLY A 135 -4.72 22.12 12.52
CA GLY A 135 -6.02 21.47 12.55
C GLY A 135 -6.44 21.09 11.12
N VAL A 136 -7.16 19.97 10.99
CA VAL A 136 -7.71 19.57 9.68
C VAL A 136 -8.78 20.58 9.31
N ASP A 137 -8.59 21.28 8.20
CA ASP A 137 -9.60 22.19 7.65
C ASP A 137 -10.82 21.36 7.20
N ILE A 138 -12.03 21.75 7.63
CA ILE A 138 -13.28 21.08 7.30
C ILE A 138 -13.47 20.95 5.78
N ARG A 139 -12.96 21.94 5.02
CA ARG A 139 -12.95 21.94 3.57
C ARG A 139 -12.08 20.83 3.00
N THR A 140 -10.93 20.58 3.61
CA THR A 140 -10.01 19.52 3.21
C THR A 140 -10.65 18.15 3.43
N ALA A 141 -11.32 17.95 4.56
CA ALA A 141 -12.08 16.73 4.83
C ALA A 141 -13.22 16.55 3.82
N ALA A 142 -14.00 17.60 3.54
CA ALA A 142 -15.10 17.54 2.57
C ALA A 142 -14.63 17.19 1.14
N PHE A 143 -13.53 17.80 0.67
CA PHE A 143 -12.96 17.46 -0.64
C PHE A 143 -12.43 16.04 -0.71
N ALA A 144 -11.81 15.55 0.35
CA ALA A 144 -11.34 14.17 0.40
C ALA A 144 -12.51 13.18 0.39
N THR A 145 -13.59 13.46 1.13
CA THR A 145 -14.85 12.69 1.07
C THR A 145 -15.42 12.68 -0.35
N LEU A 146 -15.50 13.84 -1.01
CA LEU A 146 -15.98 13.93 -2.39
C LEU A 146 -15.10 13.13 -3.36
N ALA A 147 -13.77 13.21 -3.21
CA ALA A 147 -12.83 12.43 -4.00
C ALA A 147 -13.07 10.92 -3.84
N GLY A 148 -13.35 10.48 -2.61
CA GLY A 148 -13.71 9.10 -2.32
C GLY A 148 -15.03 8.67 -2.94
N ILE A 149 -16.07 9.51 -2.87
CA ILE A 149 -17.36 9.28 -3.54
C ILE A 149 -17.16 9.16 -5.06
N VAL A 150 -16.45 10.10 -5.67
CA VAL A 150 -16.18 10.09 -7.13
C VAL A 150 -15.41 8.84 -7.53
N SER A 151 -14.37 8.48 -6.79
CA SER A 151 -13.62 7.25 -7.05
C SER A 151 -14.48 5.99 -6.93
N GLY A 152 -15.32 5.92 -5.90
CA GLY A 152 -16.27 4.83 -5.69
C GLY A 152 -17.31 4.74 -6.81
N LEU A 153 -17.85 5.88 -7.25
CA LEU A 153 -18.81 5.95 -8.35
C LEU A 153 -18.20 5.52 -9.69
N LEU A 154 -16.99 6.00 -10.00
CA LEU A 154 -16.28 5.63 -11.23
C LEU A 154 -16.01 4.12 -11.27
N LEU A 155 -15.47 3.56 -10.19
CA LEU A 155 -15.20 2.13 -10.15
C LEU A 155 -16.49 1.31 -10.17
N SER A 156 -17.52 1.72 -9.43
CA SER A 156 -18.83 1.05 -9.47
C SER A 156 -19.44 1.08 -10.87
N ALA A 157 -19.28 2.18 -11.62
CA ALA A 157 -19.75 2.29 -13.00
C ALA A 157 -19.09 1.28 -13.93
N VAL A 158 -17.77 1.08 -13.78
CA VAL A 158 -17.00 0.09 -14.54
C VAL A 158 -17.41 -1.34 -14.17
N LEU A 159 -17.68 -1.60 -12.88
CA LEU A 159 -18.02 -2.94 -12.37
C LEU A 159 -19.53 -3.23 -12.34
N ARG A 160 -20.40 -2.33 -12.85
CA ARG A 160 -21.87 -2.49 -12.82
C ARG A 160 -22.36 -3.86 -13.31
N PRO A 161 -21.79 -4.46 -14.37
CA PRO A 161 -22.27 -5.77 -14.82
C PRO A 161 -21.96 -6.92 -13.84
N MET A 162 -21.00 -6.74 -12.92
CA MET A 162 -20.59 -7.75 -11.93
C MET A 162 -21.41 -7.68 -10.63
N GLN A 163 -21.95 -6.52 -10.30
CA GLN A 163 -22.61 -6.28 -9.02
C GLN A 163 -24.12 -6.19 -9.23
N GLY A 164 -24.86 -7.12 -8.64
CA GLY A 164 -26.28 -6.92 -8.37
C GLY A 164 -26.45 -5.72 -7.44
N GLY A 165 -26.48 -4.51 -8.01
CA GLY A 165 -26.81 -3.23 -7.39
C GLY A 165 -26.21 -2.97 -6.00
N GLY A 166 -24.94 -2.56 -5.92
CA GLY A 166 -24.31 -2.18 -4.65
C GLY A 166 -23.84 -0.73 -4.60
N TYR A 167 -24.33 0.06 -3.64
CA TYR A 167 -23.72 1.34 -3.26
C TYR A 167 -22.48 1.17 -2.36
N THR A 168 -22.02 -0.08 -2.15
CA THR A 168 -20.98 -0.44 -1.18
C THR A 168 -19.66 0.29 -1.41
N LEU A 169 -19.16 0.35 -2.66
CA LEU A 169 -17.92 1.07 -2.98
C LEU A 169 -18.08 2.59 -2.87
N VAL A 170 -19.29 3.12 -3.06
CA VAL A 170 -19.58 4.56 -2.89
C VAL A 170 -19.61 4.91 -1.40
N ILE A 171 -20.29 4.11 -0.58
CA ILE A 171 -20.34 4.27 0.88
C ILE A 171 -18.94 4.12 1.45
N ALA A 172 -18.25 3.02 1.15
CA ALA A 172 -16.87 2.80 1.57
C ALA A 172 -15.95 3.93 1.08
N GLY A 173 -16.10 4.35 -0.18
CA GLY A 173 -15.37 5.48 -0.76
C GLY A 173 -15.56 6.77 0.02
N SER A 174 -16.77 7.08 0.48
CA SER A 174 -17.03 8.29 1.27
C SER A 174 -16.30 8.30 2.62
N PHE A 175 -16.35 7.21 3.38
CA PHE A 175 -15.66 7.09 4.66
C PHE A 175 -14.14 7.02 4.47
N LEU A 176 -13.68 6.31 3.43
CA LEU A 176 -12.28 6.26 3.03
C LEU A 176 -11.77 7.66 2.70
N GLY A 177 -12.52 8.41 1.90
CA GLY A 177 -12.20 9.80 1.56
C GLY A 177 -12.09 10.70 2.79
N ALA A 178 -13.07 10.64 3.69
CA ALA A 178 -13.05 11.40 4.93
C ALA A 178 -11.81 11.07 5.78
N GLY A 179 -11.52 9.78 5.97
CA GLY A 179 -10.34 9.32 6.70
C GLY A 179 -9.02 9.73 6.02
N TYR A 180 -8.96 9.69 4.69
CA TYR A 180 -7.81 10.15 3.92
C TYR A 180 -7.55 11.65 4.15
N GLY A 181 -8.60 12.49 4.11
CA GLY A 181 -8.49 13.92 4.39
C GLY A 181 -8.01 14.22 5.81
N LEU A 182 -8.52 13.49 6.80
CA LEU A 182 -8.12 13.64 8.21
C LEU A 182 -6.65 13.26 8.45
N LEU A 183 -6.17 12.20 7.80
CA LEU A 183 -4.82 11.68 8.00
C LEU A 183 -3.77 12.39 7.14
N PHE A 184 -4.12 12.76 5.91
CA PHE A 184 -3.17 13.16 4.87
C PHE A 184 -3.49 14.49 4.20
N GLY A 185 -4.64 15.11 4.50
CA GLY A 185 -5.13 16.29 3.78
C GLY A 185 -4.22 17.53 3.86
N ALA A 186 -3.42 17.66 4.93
CA ALA A 186 -2.46 18.76 5.07
C ALA A 186 -1.15 18.57 4.26
N ARG A 187 -0.99 17.44 3.56
CA ARG A 187 0.28 17.08 2.91
C ARG A 187 0.44 17.69 1.52
N ARG A 188 1.65 18.17 1.25
CA ARG A 188 2.11 18.51 -0.09
C ARG A 188 3.02 17.38 -0.60
N GLU A 189 2.47 16.42 -1.34
CA GLU A 189 3.22 15.28 -1.88
C GLU A 189 2.92 15.01 -3.35
N GLY A 190 3.90 14.68 -4.19
CA GLY A 190 3.68 14.38 -5.61
C GLY A 190 2.64 13.27 -5.89
N THR A 191 2.07 13.25 -7.09
CA THR A 191 0.99 12.34 -7.49
C THR A 191 1.34 10.87 -7.31
N GLY A 192 2.55 10.43 -7.70
CA GLY A 192 2.98 9.04 -7.55
C GLY A 192 2.94 8.53 -6.11
N PRO A 193 3.64 9.18 -5.17
CA PRO A 193 3.56 8.87 -3.74
C PRO A 193 2.13 8.88 -3.17
N ALA A 194 1.29 9.83 -3.58
CA ALA A 194 -0.12 9.88 -3.16
C ALA A 194 -0.91 8.67 -3.66
N LEU A 195 -0.72 8.26 -4.93
CA LEU A 195 -1.33 7.06 -5.49
C LEU A 195 -0.95 5.81 -4.66
N ILE A 196 0.35 5.61 -4.41
CA ILE A 196 0.82 4.45 -3.62
C ILE A 196 0.27 4.48 -2.20
N ARG A 197 0.24 5.66 -1.57
CA ARG A 197 -0.37 5.83 -0.25
C ARG A 197 -1.85 5.46 -0.27
N GLY A 198 -2.59 5.94 -1.28
CA GLY A 198 -3.98 5.60 -1.52
C GLY A 198 -4.19 4.09 -1.67
N THR A 199 -3.35 3.41 -2.46
CA THR A 199 -3.39 1.95 -2.63
C THR A 199 -3.21 1.23 -1.30
N VAL A 200 -2.16 1.56 -0.54
CA VAL A 200 -1.91 0.93 0.78
C VAL A 200 -3.00 1.28 1.79
N TYR A 201 -3.54 2.49 1.74
CA TYR A 201 -4.69 2.89 2.57
C TYR A 201 -5.95 2.11 2.21
N GLY A 202 -6.14 1.77 0.94
CA GLY A 202 -7.17 0.87 0.46
C GLY A 202 -7.12 -0.51 1.12
N LEU A 203 -5.92 -1.08 1.33
CA LEU A 203 -5.77 -2.35 2.06
C LEU A 203 -6.38 -2.28 3.48
N LEU A 204 -6.16 -1.16 4.18
CA LEU A 204 -6.71 -0.98 5.52
C LEU A 204 -8.23 -0.94 5.50
N TRP A 205 -8.80 -0.30 4.48
CA TRP A 205 -10.23 -0.29 4.29
C TRP A 205 -10.79 -1.65 3.87
N TRP A 206 -10.03 -2.44 3.12
CA TRP A 206 -10.41 -3.84 2.89
C TRP A 206 -10.44 -4.64 4.20
N LEU A 207 -9.43 -4.49 5.07
CA LEU A 207 -9.44 -5.17 6.39
C LEU A 207 -10.62 -4.72 7.26
N VAL A 208 -10.90 -3.41 7.31
CA VAL A 208 -11.95 -2.84 8.15
C VAL A 208 -13.34 -3.09 7.57
N ALA A 209 -13.60 -2.64 6.35
CA ALA A 209 -14.92 -2.63 5.74
C ALA A 209 -15.20 -3.84 4.82
N GLY A 210 -14.16 -4.48 4.28
CA GLY A 210 -14.29 -5.69 3.45
C GLY A 210 -14.32 -6.99 4.26
N LEU A 211 -13.43 -7.11 5.25
CA LEU A 211 -13.26 -8.32 6.05
C LEU A 211 -13.99 -8.25 7.40
N THR A 212 -13.81 -7.17 8.16
CA THR A 212 -14.27 -7.13 9.56
C THR A 212 -15.73 -6.70 9.72
N LEU A 213 -16.10 -5.58 9.09
CA LEU A 213 -17.42 -4.97 9.30
C LEU A 213 -18.60 -5.84 8.84
N PRO A 214 -18.55 -6.56 7.70
CA PRO A 214 -19.67 -7.40 7.28
C PRO A 214 -20.01 -8.49 8.31
N SER A 215 -18.99 -9.18 8.85
CA SER A 215 -19.14 -10.18 9.90
C SER A 215 -19.74 -9.59 11.18
N LEU A 216 -19.26 -8.41 11.60
CA LEU A 216 -19.81 -7.71 12.77
C LEU A 216 -21.28 -7.30 12.58
N LEU A 217 -21.64 -6.82 11.38
CA LEU A 217 -23.02 -6.43 11.06
C LEU A 217 -23.96 -7.63 10.95
N ALA A 218 -23.45 -8.80 10.54
CA ALA A 218 -24.20 -10.05 10.53
C ALA A 218 -24.40 -10.67 11.92
N GLY A 219 -23.63 -10.21 12.92
CA GLY A 219 -23.66 -10.75 14.28
C GLY A 219 -22.72 -11.94 14.50
N ASP A 220 -21.87 -12.28 13.52
CA ASP A 220 -20.95 -13.42 13.55
C ASP A 220 -19.65 -13.14 14.36
N GLY A 221 -19.50 -11.91 14.85
CA GLY A 221 -18.31 -11.49 15.59
C GLY A 221 -17.12 -11.18 14.68
N LEU A 222 -15.90 -11.44 15.16
CA LEU A 222 -14.66 -11.23 14.40
C LEU A 222 -14.26 -12.50 13.64
N ASP A 223 -14.86 -12.74 12.47
CA ASP A 223 -14.42 -13.83 11.59
C ASP A 223 -13.17 -13.40 10.80
N TRP A 224 -12.02 -13.49 11.45
CA TRP A 224 -10.70 -13.23 10.87
C TRP A 224 -10.00 -14.53 10.47
N THR A 225 -10.75 -15.58 10.17
CA THR A 225 -10.18 -16.82 9.66
C THR A 225 -9.57 -16.61 8.28
N ALA A 226 -8.60 -17.45 7.89
CA ALA A 226 -8.08 -17.43 6.52
C ALA A 226 -9.19 -17.71 5.49
N GLN A 227 -10.22 -18.46 5.87
CA GLN A 227 -11.38 -18.75 5.03
C GLN A 227 -12.22 -17.49 4.79
N ALA A 228 -12.52 -16.71 5.83
CA ALA A 228 -13.19 -15.42 5.69
C ALA A 228 -12.37 -14.42 4.87
N ALA A 229 -11.05 -14.40 5.10
CA ALA A 229 -10.13 -13.59 4.30
C ALA A 229 -10.16 -13.97 2.81
N ARG A 230 -10.18 -15.28 2.49
CA ARG A 230 -10.34 -15.81 1.13
C ARG A 230 -11.69 -15.38 0.54
N ALA A 231 -12.78 -15.49 1.29
CA ALA A 231 -14.11 -15.07 0.86
C ALA A 231 -14.20 -13.55 0.60
N ALA A 232 -13.39 -12.75 1.28
CA ALA A 232 -13.30 -11.31 1.11
C ALA A 232 -12.34 -10.86 -0.02
N VAL A 233 -11.55 -11.76 -0.62
CA VAL A 233 -10.61 -11.45 -1.73
C VAL A 233 -11.27 -10.69 -2.89
N PRO A 234 -12.50 -11.03 -3.34
CA PRO A 234 -13.15 -10.31 -4.43
C PRO A 234 -13.31 -8.80 -4.19
N ALA A 235 -13.34 -8.34 -2.94
CA ALA A 235 -13.42 -6.92 -2.66
C ALA A 235 -12.04 -6.22 -2.67
N LEU A 236 -10.94 -6.95 -2.47
CA LEU A 236 -9.60 -6.38 -2.26
C LEU A 236 -9.14 -5.48 -3.42
N PRO A 237 -9.16 -5.93 -4.71
CA PRO A 237 -8.77 -5.05 -5.83
C PRO A 237 -9.59 -3.75 -5.85
N GLY A 238 -10.89 -3.85 -5.56
CA GLY A 238 -11.79 -2.70 -5.50
C GLY A 238 -11.35 -1.66 -4.46
N TYR A 239 -11.06 -2.09 -3.23
CA TYR A 239 -10.58 -1.19 -2.18
C TYR A 239 -9.21 -0.56 -2.49
N LEU A 240 -8.28 -1.33 -3.08
CA LEU A 240 -6.97 -0.80 -3.50
C LEU A 240 -7.13 0.30 -4.57
N LEU A 241 -8.01 0.08 -5.54
CA LEU A 241 -8.29 1.03 -6.62
C LEU A 241 -9.07 2.26 -6.14
N VAL A 242 -10.09 2.09 -5.28
CA VAL A 242 -10.80 3.24 -4.67
C VAL A 242 -9.84 4.06 -3.81
N GLY A 243 -8.94 3.42 -3.07
CA GLY A 243 -7.91 4.13 -2.30
C GLY A 243 -6.99 4.96 -3.20
N ALA A 244 -6.47 4.35 -4.27
CA ALA A 244 -5.61 5.05 -5.24
C ALA A 244 -6.36 6.19 -5.96
N GLY A 245 -7.60 5.94 -6.41
CA GLY A 245 -8.43 6.92 -7.12
C GLY A 245 -8.87 8.07 -6.22
N THR A 246 -9.14 7.81 -4.94
CA THR A 246 -9.41 8.85 -3.93
C THR A 246 -8.21 9.79 -3.79
N ALA A 247 -7.01 9.24 -3.65
CA ALA A 247 -5.79 10.05 -3.56
C ALA A 247 -5.56 10.89 -4.83
N ALA A 248 -5.79 10.31 -6.01
CA ALA A 248 -5.68 11.00 -7.29
C ALA A 248 -6.70 12.15 -7.43
N ALA A 249 -7.98 11.87 -7.19
CA ALA A 249 -9.06 12.84 -7.28
C ALA A 249 -8.91 13.96 -6.26
N PHE A 250 -8.50 13.65 -5.03
CA PHE A 250 -8.23 14.66 -4.02
C PHE A 250 -7.12 15.62 -4.45
N ARG A 251 -6.04 15.11 -5.06
CA ARG A 251 -4.95 15.94 -5.59
C ARG A 251 -5.39 16.78 -6.77
N LEU A 252 -6.25 16.26 -7.64
CA LEU A 252 -6.85 17.02 -8.74
C LEU A 252 -7.68 18.18 -8.20
N PHE A 253 -8.56 17.93 -7.23
CA PHE A 253 -9.39 18.98 -6.61
C PHE A 253 -8.56 20.04 -5.89
N ASP A 254 -7.55 19.64 -5.14
CA ASP A 254 -6.61 20.56 -4.50
C ASP A 254 -5.84 21.41 -5.54
N GLY A 255 -5.42 20.80 -6.65
CA GLY A 255 -4.76 21.51 -7.76
C GLY A 255 -5.67 22.55 -8.42
N VAL A 256 -6.90 22.17 -8.79
CA VAL A 256 -7.88 23.09 -9.39
C VAL A 256 -8.23 24.21 -8.43
N THR A 257 -8.45 23.88 -7.16
CA THR A 257 -8.77 24.86 -6.13
C THR A 257 -7.66 25.90 -5.99
N ARG A 258 -6.41 25.47 -5.97
CA ARG A 258 -5.26 26.39 -5.93
C ARG A 258 -5.19 27.24 -7.19
N ALA A 259 -5.29 26.63 -8.37
CA ALA A 259 -5.26 27.37 -9.64
C ALA A 259 -6.34 28.44 -9.78
N VAL A 260 -7.53 28.22 -9.20
CA VAL A 260 -8.65 29.17 -9.26
C VAL A 260 -8.57 30.24 -8.15
N LEU A 261 -8.01 29.91 -7.00
CA LEU A 261 -8.02 30.79 -5.81
C LEU A 261 -6.69 31.47 -5.50
N SER A 262 -5.58 31.06 -6.13
CA SER A 262 -4.29 31.73 -5.96
C SER A 262 -4.03 32.71 -7.11
N ASP A 263 -3.87 34.00 -6.81
CA ASP A 263 -3.34 35.00 -7.74
C ASP A 263 -1.82 34.85 -7.97
N ASP A 264 -1.20 33.77 -7.45
CA ASP A 264 0.25 33.60 -7.46
C ASP A 264 0.72 32.93 -8.76
N VAL A 265 0.99 33.76 -9.77
CA VAL A 265 1.56 33.38 -11.08
C VAL A 265 2.88 32.58 -10.96
N ARG A 266 3.54 32.61 -9.79
CA ARG A 266 4.78 31.86 -9.52
C ARG A 266 4.59 30.34 -9.43
N ASP A 267 3.44 29.86 -8.95
CA ASP A 267 3.17 28.42 -8.84
C ASP A 267 3.03 27.77 -10.23
N GLY A 268 2.43 28.48 -11.20
CA GLY A 268 2.27 27.99 -12.57
C GLY A 268 3.58 27.84 -13.35
N TYR A 269 4.63 28.62 -13.02
CA TYR A 269 5.95 28.50 -13.66
C TYR A 269 6.77 27.34 -13.05
N ALA A 270 6.63 27.09 -11.75
CA ALA A 270 7.20 25.93 -11.08
C ALA A 270 6.58 24.62 -11.59
N ASP A 271 5.25 24.58 -11.78
CA ASP A 271 4.55 23.41 -12.33
C ASP A 271 4.88 23.14 -13.81
N ARG A 272 5.17 24.16 -14.62
CA ARG A 272 5.67 23.99 -16.00
C ARG A 272 7.12 23.50 -16.08
N LEU A 273 7.94 23.74 -15.06
CA LEU A 273 9.27 23.13 -14.91
C LEU A 273 9.18 21.68 -14.38
N ILE A 274 8.11 21.36 -13.65
CA ILE A 274 7.76 20.01 -13.18
C ILE A 274 7.17 19.17 -14.33
N ALA A 275 6.39 19.76 -15.24
CA ALA A 275 6.06 19.20 -16.55
C ALA A 275 7.35 18.94 -17.33
N GLY A 276 7.80 17.68 -17.30
CA GLY A 276 9.17 17.30 -17.62
C GLY A 276 9.63 17.71 -19.01
N GLY A 277 10.80 18.36 -19.06
CA GLY A 277 11.54 18.50 -20.31
C GLY A 277 11.73 17.12 -20.96
N ALA A 278 11.75 17.08 -22.30
CA ALA A 278 11.76 15.88 -23.14
C ALA A 278 12.68 14.73 -22.65
N VAL A 279 13.77 15.07 -21.96
CA VAL A 279 14.72 14.13 -21.34
C VAL A 279 14.08 13.20 -20.29
N SER A 280 13.21 13.71 -19.41
CA SER A 280 12.57 12.89 -18.36
C SER A 280 11.57 11.90 -18.96
N VAL A 281 10.83 12.33 -19.99
CA VAL A 281 9.95 11.45 -20.77
C VAL A 281 10.75 10.36 -21.46
N LEU A 282 11.88 10.72 -22.09
CA LEU A 282 12.79 9.75 -22.72
C LEU A 282 13.33 8.74 -21.70
N HIS A 283 13.74 9.17 -20.51
CA HIS A 283 14.14 8.26 -19.44
C HIS A 283 13.01 7.32 -19.04
N GLY A 284 11.77 7.81 -18.98
CA GLY A 284 10.58 6.99 -18.76
C GLY A 284 10.39 5.92 -19.83
N ILE A 285 10.51 6.29 -21.11
CA ILE A 285 10.43 5.35 -22.24
C ILE A 285 11.50 4.26 -22.11
N VAL A 286 12.77 4.64 -21.94
CA VAL A 286 13.89 3.68 -21.83
C VAL A 286 13.70 2.76 -20.64
N ALA A 287 13.31 3.32 -19.49
CA ALA A 287 13.08 2.53 -18.28
C ALA A 287 11.89 1.59 -18.42
N GLY A 288 10.80 2.04 -19.05
CA GLY A 288 9.62 1.23 -19.36
C GLY A 288 9.94 0.07 -20.28
N LEU A 289 10.66 0.32 -21.38
CA LEU A 289 11.11 -0.74 -22.29
C LEU A 289 12.05 -1.73 -21.59
N THR A 290 12.96 -1.26 -20.73
CA THR A 290 13.89 -2.13 -19.99
C THR A 290 13.13 -3.04 -19.02
N GLY A 291 12.17 -2.50 -18.25
CA GLY A 291 11.28 -3.31 -17.41
C GLY A 291 10.41 -4.25 -18.25
N GLY A 292 9.91 -3.78 -19.39
CA GLY A 292 9.08 -4.53 -20.32
C GLY A 292 9.76 -5.79 -20.82
N VAL A 293 11.04 -5.69 -21.21
CA VAL A 293 11.88 -6.82 -21.62
C VAL A 293 12.04 -7.86 -20.50
N VAL A 294 12.23 -7.43 -19.25
CA VAL A 294 12.29 -8.35 -18.10
C VAL A 294 10.95 -9.07 -17.92
N PHE A 295 9.85 -8.34 -18.00
CA PHE A 295 8.51 -8.92 -17.88
C PHE A 295 8.17 -9.85 -19.04
N THR A 296 8.67 -9.60 -20.25
CA THR A 296 8.57 -10.54 -21.38
C THR A 296 9.12 -11.92 -21.01
N GLY A 297 10.20 -12.01 -20.24
CA GLY A 297 10.74 -13.29 -19.78
C GLY A 297 9.72 -14.11 -18.96
N VAL A 298 8.98 -13.45 -18.06
CA VAL A 298 7.91 -14.09 -17.29
C VAL A 298 6.76 -14.52 -18.21
N MET A 299 6.31 -13.65 -19.11
CA MET A 299 5.21 -13.98 -20.03
C MET A 299 5.55 -15.11 -21.01
N VAL A 300 6.80 -15.21 -21.45
CA VAL A 300 7.25 -16.35 -22.26
C VAL A 300 7.20 -17.63 -21.44
N ALA A 301 7.66 -17.60 -20.18
CA ALA A 301 7.66 -18.77 -19.32
C ALA A 301 6.26 -19.32 -19.02
N VAL A 302 5.24 -18.45 -18.97
CA VAL A 302 3.84 -18.87 -18.73
C VAL A 302 2.95 -18.82 -19.97
N GLY A 303 3.51 -18.56 -21.15
CA GLY A 303 2.76 -18.54 -22.41
C GLY A 303 1.71 -17.42 -22.54
N PHE A 304 1.91 -16.26 -21.93
CA PHE A 304 0.90 -15.18 -21.84
C PHE A 304 0.89 -14.20 -23.03
N LEU A 305 1.92 -14.21 -23.89
CA LEU A 305 2.02 -13.28 -25.02
C LEU A 305 0.84 -13.33 -26.00
N PRO A 306 0.25 -14.51 -26.34
CA PRO A 306 -0.97 -14.57 -27.14
C PRO A 306 -2.16 -13.83 -26.53
N THR A 307 -2.32 -13.86 -25.19
CA THR A 307 -3.37 -13.10 -24.49
C THR A 307 -3.19 -11.60 -24.66
N VAL A 308 -1.94 -11.13 -24.62
CA VAL A 308 -1.63 -9.70 -24.89
C VAL A 308 -1.87 -9.36 -26.37
N ALA A 309 -1.56 -10.27 -27.29
CA ALA A 309 -1.78 -10.09 -28.72
C ALA A 309 -3.28 -9.93 -29.07
N ALA A 310 -4.17 -10.55 -28.29
CA ALA A 310 -5.61 -10.46 -28.48
C ALA A 310 -6.16 -9.03 -28.32
N LEU A 311 -5.44 -8.14 -27.61
CA LEU A 311 -5.76 -6.70 -27.55
C LEU A 311 -5.67 -6.01 -28.93
N ALA A 312 -4.99 -6.63 -29.89
CA ALA A 312 -4.87 -6.20 -31.27
C ALA A 312 -5.51 -7.22 -32.24
N ASP A 313 -6.47 -8.01 -31.76
CA ASP A 313 -7.19 -9.04 -32.52
C ASP A 313 -6.23 -10.05 -33.22
N SER A 314 -5.17 -10.45 -32.50
CA SER A 314 -4.14 -11.35 -33.02
C SER A 314 -3.80 -12.46 -32.02
N GLY A 315 -3.44 -13.65 -32.50
CA GLY A 315 -2.85 -14.73 -31.69
C GLY A 315 -1.31 -14.80 -31.76
N SER A 316 -0.67 -13.88 -32.50
CA SER A 316 0.77 -13.95 -32.76
C SER A 316 1.60 -13.52 -31.54
N VAL A 317 2.54 -14.38 -31.14
CA VAL A 317 3.50 -14.08 -30.07
C VAL A 317 4.29 -12.79 -30.34
N ILE A 318 4.63 -12.52 -31.61
CA ILE A 318 5.35 -11.30 -32.01
C ILE A 318 4.45 -10.07 -31.85
N VAL A 319 3.18 -10.16 -32.24
CA VAL A 319 2.22 -9.06 -32.04
C VAL A 319 2.03 -8.79 -30.55
N GLY A 320 1.88 -9.84 -29.73
CA GLY A 320 1.79 -9.73 -28.29
C GLY A 320 3.02 -9.07 -27.66
N LEU A 321 4.22 -9.40 -28.13
CA LEU A 321 5.45 -8.74 -27.70
C LEU A 321 5.45 -7.25 -28.05
N VAL A 322 5.08 -6.89 -29.27
CA VAL A 322 5.02 -5.48 -29.70
C VAL A 322 4.01 -4.70 -28.87
N VAL A 323 2.79 -5.22 -28.70
CA VAL A 323 1.74 -4.61 -27.87
C VAL A 323 2.21 -4.44 -26.43
N HIS A 324 2.83 -5.47 -25.84
CA HIS A 324 3.41 -5.39 -24.50
C HIS A 324 4.46 -4.29 -24.35
N LEU A 325 5.37 -4.14 -25.32
CA LEU A 325 6.41 -3.11 -25.28
C LEU A 325 5.81 -1.69 -25.43
N LEU A 326 4.74 -1.53 -26.20
CA LEU A 326 3.98 -0.27 -26.31
C LEU A 326 3.25 0.08 -24.99
N ILE A 327 2.67 -0.91 -24.32
CA ILE A 327 2.11 -0.74 -22.98
C ILE A 327 3.22 -0.37 -21.98
N SER A 328 4.33 -1.09 -22.02
CA SER A 328 5.48 -0.89 -21.12
C SER A 328 6.08 0.51 -21.24
N LEU A 329 6.28 1.04 -22.46
CA LEU A 329 6.78 2.41 -22.60
C LEU A 329 5.77 3.44 -22.11
N THR A 330 4.46 3.19 -22.30
CA THR A 330 3.39 4.10 -21.82
C THR A 330 3.40 4.18 -20.30
N ILE A 331 3.48 3.03 -19.64
CA ILE A 331 3.63 2.91 -18.19
C ILE A 331 4.93 3.57 -17.71
N GLY A 332 6.02 3.43 -18.46
CA GLY A 332 7.30 4.08 -18.16
C GLY A 332 7.24 5.61 -18.21
N VAL A 333 6.52 6.17 -19.20
CA VAL A 333 6.27 7.61 -19.29
C VAL A 333 5.44 8.08 -18.10
N THR A 334 4.36 7.39 -17.73
CA THR A 334 3.54 7.79 -16.57
C THR A 334 4.32 7.67 -15.26
N TYR A 335 5.23 6.69 -15.13
CA TYR A 335 6.13 6.62 -13.98
C TYR A 335 7.06 7.83 -13.89
N ALA A 336 7.67 8.24 -15.01
CA ALA A 336 8.51 9.43 -15.04
C ALA A 336 7.74 10.69 -14.62
N LEU A 337 6.50 10.86 -15.08
CA LEU A 337 5.63 11.98 -14.71
C LEU A 337 5.26 11.96 -13.21
N PHE A 338 4.97 10.79 -12.65
CA PHE A 338 4.47 10.67 -11.28
C PHE A 338 5.55 10.63 -10.20
N PHE A 339 6.74 10.13 -10.52
CA PHE A 339 7.82 9.86 -9.55
C PHE A 339 9.11 10.65 -9.81
N ARG A 340 9.07 11.67 -10.67
CA ARG A 340 10.19 12.57 -10.92
C ARG A 340 10.75 13.14 -9.62
N GLY A 341 12.07 13.08 -9.46
CA GLY A 341 12.74 13.60 -8.27
C GLY A 341 12.36 12.87 -6.97
N ARG A 342 11.86 11.63 -7.02
CA ARG A 342 11.57 10.80 -5.82
C ARG A 342 12.47 9.59 -5.67
N SER A 343 13.27 9.28 -6.68
CA SER A 343 14.19 8.14 -6.72
C SER A 343 15.63 8.64 -6.59
N PHE A 344 16.10 8.88 -5.37
CA PHE A 344 17.43 9.47 -5.13
C PHE A 344 18.55 8.43 -5.08
N ASP A 345 18.22 7.20 -4.69
CA ASP A 345 19.10 6.04 -4.71
C ASP A 345 18.37 4.80 -5.23
N ALA A 346 19.13 3.71 -5.39
CA ALA A 346 18.61 2.47 -5.94
C ALA A 346 17.46 1.89 -5.10
N ALA A 347 17.54 1.99 -3.76
CA ALA A 347 16.49 1.49 -2.87
C ALA A 347 15.19 2.27 -3.06
N ALA A 348 15.26 3.61 -3.16
CA ALA A 348 14.10 4.43 -3.46
C ALA A 348 13.52 4.18 -4.86
N GLY A 349 14.38 4.01 -5.87
CA GLY A 349 13.97 3.65 -7.22
C GLY A 349 13.24 2.32 -7.26
N ILE A 350 13.80 1.28 -6.65
CA ILE A 350 13.18 -0.04 -6.55
C ILE A 350 11.89 0.01 -5.74
N GLY A 351 11.89 0.67 -4.57
CA GLY A 351 10.72 0.74 -3.68
C GLY A 351 9.51 1.39 -4.34
N TRP A 352 9.68 2.56 -4.97
CA TRP A 352 8.61 3.20 -5.73
C TRP A 352 8.22 2.38 -6.97
N GLY A 353 9.20 1.82 -7.66
CA GLY A 353 8.99 0.97 -8.82
C GLY A 353 8.12 -0.25 -8.51
N VAL A 354 8.46 -1.01 -7.46
CA VAL A 354 7.70 -2.20 -7.00
C VAL A 354 6.29 -1.82 -6.58
N SER A 355 6.13 -0.71 -5.84
CA SER A 355 4.80 -0.23 -5.45
C SER A 355 3.95 0.16 -6.66
N TYR A 356 4.58 0.77 -7.68
CA TYR A 356 3.91 1.11 -8.93
C TYR A 356 3.58 -0.13 -9.77
N GLY A 357 4.45 -1.14 -9.75
CA GLY A 357 4.20 -2.46 -10.32
C GLY A 357 2.98 -3.12 -9.70
N LEU A 358 2.87 -3.13 -8.36
CA LEU A 358 1.67 -3.63 -7.67
C LEU A 358 0.40 -2.88 -8.10
N LEU A 359 0.46 -1.54 -8.17
CA LEU A 359 -0.68 -0.74 -8.65
C LEU A 359 -1.08 -1.14 -10.07
N TRP A 360 -0.12 -1.34 -10.97
CA TRP A 360 -0.39 -1.78 -12.35
C TRP A 360 -0.80 -3.24 -12.47
N TRP A 361 -0.43 -4.12 -11.54
CA TRP A 361 -1.00 -5.46 -11.50
C TRP A 361 -2.50 -5.40 -11.21
N VAL A 362 -2.92 -4.61 -10.22
CA VAL A 362 -4.35 -4.44 -9.89
C VAL A 362 -5.09 -3.68 -10.99
N LEU A 363 -4.55 -2.55 -11.44
CA LEU A 363 -5.20 -1.70 -12.45
C LEU A 363 -5.12 -2.30 -13.85
N GLY A 364 -3.94 -2.75 -14.27
CA GLY A 364 -3.68 -3.29 -15.60
C GLY A 364 -4.21 -4.71 -15.74
N ASN A 365 -3.61 -5.66 -15.01
CA ASN A 365 -3.92 -7.08 -15.19
C ASN A 365 -5.30 -7.49 -14.68
N LEU A 366 -5.69 -7.06 -13.47
CA LEU A 366 -6.96 -7.49 -12.88
C LEU A 366 -8.18 -6.69 -13.36
N LEU A 367 -8.00 -5.46 -13.83
CA LEU A 367 -9.11 -4.59 -14.25
C LEU A 367 -9.10 -4.28 -15.75
N LEU A 368 -8.07 -3.60 -16.25
CA LEU A 368 -8.06 -3.09 -17.63
C LEU A 368 -7.95 -4.21 -18.67
N LEU A 369 -7.13 -5.23 -18.44
CA LEU A 369 -6.91 -6.30 -19.41
C LEU A 369 -8.21 -7.05 -19.75
N PRO A 370 -9.01 -7.58 -18.78
CA PRO A 370 -10.30 -8.18 -19.08
C PRO A 370 -11.22 -7.21 -19.84
N LEU A 371 -11.33 -5.96 -19.38
CA LEU A 371 -12.21 -4.96 -20.02
C LEU A 371 -11.83 -4.67 -21.47
N LEU A 372 -10.53 -4.59 -21.76
CA LEU A 372 -10.02 -4.35 -23.12
C LEU A 372 -10.20 -5.57 -24.04
N LEU A 373 -10.26 -6.78 -23.47
CA LEU A 373 -10.61 -8.01 -24.18
C LEU A 373 -12.12 -8.21 -24.34
N GLY A 374 -12.95 -7.28 -23.81
CA GLY A 374 -14.40 -7.39 -23.81
C GLY A 374 -14.94 -8.37 -22.76
N GLU A 375 -14.10 -8.82 -21.83
CA GLU A 375 -14.45 -9.68 -20.71
C GLU A 375 -14.81 -8.83 -19.48
N MET A 376 -15.59 -9.42 -18.58
CA MET A 376 -15.82 -8.81 -17.27
C MET A 376 -14.65 -9.15 -16.34
N PRO A 377 -14.13 -8.18 -15.56
CA PRO A 377 -13.20 -8.49 -14.50
C PRO A 377 -13.80 -9.54 -13.55
N HIS A 378 -13.04 -10.54 -13.13
CA HIS A 378 -13.46 -11.50 -12.11
C HIS A 378 -12.35 -11.58 -11.05
N TRP A 379 -12.70 -11.31 -9.80
CA TRP A 379 -11.73 -11.19 -8.70
C TRP A 379 -11.89 -12.31 -7.66
N SER A 380 -12.36 -13.49 -8.08
CA SER A 380 -12.42 -14.63 -7.18
C SER A 380 -11.01 -15.01 -6.69
N ALA A 381 -10.93 -15.72 -5.57
CA ALA A 381 -9.64 -16.16 -5.06
C ALA A 381 -8.90 -17.02 -6.09
N GLU A 382 -9.62 -17.82 -6.87
CA GLU A 382 -9.10 -18.65 -7.96
C GLU A 382 -8.50 -17.78 -9.08
N THR A 383 -9.24 -16.79 -9.58
CA THR A 383 -8.73 -15.90 -10.64
C THR A 383 -7.53 -15.07 -10.18
N VAL A 384 -7.52 -14.63 -8.91
CA VAL A 384 -6.36 -13.92 -8.34
C VAL A 384 -5.15 -14.86 -8.19
N ALA A 385 -5.37 -16.15 -7.85
CA ALA A 385 -4.31 -17.15 -7.82
C ALA A 385 -3.74 -17.42 -9.23
N GLU A 386 -4.59 -17.55 -10.24
CA GLU A 386 -4.19 -17.72 -11.65
C GLU A 386 -3.38 -16.51 -12.15
N ALA A 387 -3.70 -15.30 -11.67
CA ALA A 387 -2.98 -14.07 -11.97
C ALA A 387 -1.65 -13.92 -11.20
N PHE A 388 -1.26 -14.86 -10.33
CA PHE A 388 -0.06 -14.74 -9.51
C PHE A 388 1.25 -14.63 -10.32
N PRO A 389 1.48 -15.40 -11.41
CA PRO A 389 2.67 -15.20 -12.23
C PRO A 389 2.77 -13.79 -12.82
N SER A 390 1.63 -13.18 -13.18
CA SER A 390 1.61 -11.80 -13.68
C SER A 390 1.94 -10.80 -12.58
N LEU A 391 1.60 -11.06 -11.30
CA LEU A 391 2.04 -10.25 -10.16
C LEU A 391 3.57 -10.21 -10.08
N VAL A 392 4.22 -11.37 -10.14
CA VAL A 392 5.70 -11.45 -10.15
C VAL A 392 6.29 -10.65 -11.32
N GLY A 393 5.66 -10.76 -12.49
CA GLY A 393 6.03 -9.98 -13.67
C GLY A 393 5.89 -8.46 -13.48
N HIS A 394 4.80 -7.99 -12.88
CA HIS A 394 4.58 -6.57 -12.61
C HIS A 394 5.52 -6.02 -11.52
N LEU A 395 5.81 -6.79 -10.47
CA LEU A 395 6.74 -6.36 -9.42
C LEU A 395 8.17 -6.28 -9.96
N SER A 396 8.60 -7.26 -10.76
CA SER A 396 9.92 -7.26 -11.41
C SER A 396 10.03 -6.15 -12.46
N TYR A 397 9.00 -5.97 -13.30
CA TYR A 397 8.86 -4.82 -14.20
C TYR A 397 9.06 -3.50 -13.44
N GLY A 398 8.30 -3.32 -12.35
CA GLY A 398 8.33 -2.11 -11.53
C GLY A 398 9.70 -1.86 -10.92
N ALA A 399 10.33 -2.88 -10.33
CA ALA A 399 11.67 -2.78 -9.75
C ALA A 399 12.71 -2.31 -10.79
N VAL A 400 12.68 -2.91 -11.99
CA VAL A 400 13.62 -2.61 -13.08
C VAL A 400 13.35 -1.23 -13.68
N LEU A 401 12.08 -0.88 -13.90
CA LEU A 401 11.65 0.44 -14.32
C LEU A 401 12.17 1.52 -13.37
N GLY A 402 11.87 1.37 -12.08
CA GLY A 402 12.25 2.34 -11.06
C GLY A 402 13.76 2.49 -10.91
N LEU A 403 14.50 1.38 -10.93
CA LEU A 403 15.96 1.38 -10.90
C LEU A 403 16.56 2.03 -12.16
N THR A 404 16.08 1.66 -13.35
CA THR A 404 16.61 2.19 -14.62
C THR A 404 16.37 3.68 -14.72
N TYR A 405 15.14 4.13 -14.44
CA TYR A 405 14.80 5.56 -14.41
C TYR A 405 15.70 6.33 -13.45
N GLN A 406 15.90 5.79 -12.25
CA GLN A 406 16.76 6.37 -11.22
C GLN A 406 18.21 6.52 -11.70
N ARG A 407 18.77 5.50 -12.38
CA ARG A 407 20.15 5.55 -12.91
C ARG A 407 20.30 6.56 -14.05
N LEU A 408 19.29 6.68 -14.91
CA LEU A 408 19.29 7.64 -16.01
C LEU A 408 19.22 9.09 -15.50
N GLU A 409 18.32 9.36 -14.56
CA GLU A 409 18.21 10.68 -13.91
C GLU A 409 19.49 11.07 -13.15
N GLN A 410 20.18 10.09 -12.54
CA GLN A 410 21.47 10.33 -11.89
C GLN A 410 22.57 10.75 -12.87
N ARG A 411 22.60 10.21 -14.10
CA ARG A 411 23.65 10.51 -15.09
C ARG A 411 23.54 11.90 -15.69
N VAL A 412 22.32 12.40 -15.87
CA VAL A 412 22.05 13.74 -16.39
C VAL A 412 22.22 14.81 -15.31
N SER A 413 22.15 14.41 -14.04
CA SER A 413 22.32 15.30 -12.91
C SER A 413 23.81 15.64 -12.66
N PRO A 414 24.27 16.88 -12.87
CA PRO A 414 25.68 17.22 -12.67
C PRO A 414 26.13 17.01 -11.21
N PRO A 415 27.43 16.70 -11.00
CA PRO A 415 28.01 16.52 -9.66
C PRO A 415 27.87 17.78 -8.80
N PRO A 416 27.87 17.62 -7.47
CA PRO A 416 27.40 18.64 -6.56
C PRO A 416 28.39 19.79 -6.43
N ARG A 417 28.11 20.93 -7.08
CA ARG A 417 28.84 22.19 -6.88
C ARG A 417 27.97 23.34 -6.34
N SER A 418 26.66 23.13 -6.12
CA SER A 418 25.70 24.19 -5.78
C SER A 418 24.66 23.78 -4.72
N ARG A 419 23.94 24.75 -4.13
CA ARG A 419 22.84 24.56 -3.15
C ARG A 419 21.83 23.46 -3.52
N ALA A 420 21.60 23.23 -4.81
CA ALA A 420 20.69 22.18 -5.30
C ALA A 420 21.18 20.75 -5.01
N ALA A 421 22.48 20.55 -4.84
CA ALA A 421 23.04 19.27 -4.42
C ALA A 421 22.92 19.02 -2.92
N SER A 422 23.18 20.05 -2.10
CA SER A 422 22.91 19.99 -0.66
C SER A 422 21.43 19.70 -0.41
N ALA A 423 20.52 20.28 -1.21
CA ALA A 423 19.10 19.97 -1.18
C ALA A 423 18.78 18.52 -1.56
N ARG A 424 19.53 17.89 -2.48
CA ARG A 424 19.38 16.47 -2.84
C ARG A 424 19.84 15.53 -1.73
N THR A 425 20.96 15.83 -1.06
CA THR A 425 21.40 15.09 0.12
C THR A 425 20.39 15.22 1.27
N LEU A 426 19.88 16.43 1.50
CA LEU A 426 18.81 16.67 2.48
C LEU A 426 17.51 15.93 2.12
N ALA A 427 17.14 15.90 0.84
CA ALA A 427 15.96 15.16 0.38
C ALA A 427 16.12 13.64 0.55
N ARG A 428 17.34 13.12 0.33
CA ARG A 428 17.67 11.70 0.57
C ARG A 428 17.55 11.33 2.05
N ASP A 429 18.11 12.16 2.93
CA ASP A 429 17.98 11.98 4.39
C ASP A 429 16.53 12.14 4.86
N ASN A 430 15.77 13.07 4.27
CA ASN A 430 14.37 13.28 4.61
C ASN A 430 13.47 12.13 4.16
N GLN A 431 13.75 11.47 3.02
CA GLN A 431 12.89 10.40 2.52
C GLN A 431 12.90 9.16 3.41
N ILE A 432 14.07 8.76 3.93
CA ILE A 432 14.18 7.66 4.91
C ILE A 432 13.43 8.01 6.21
N ARG A 433 13.30 9.30 6.50
CA ARG A 433 12.57 9.83 7.66
C ARG A 433 11.07 10.11 7.37
N THR A 434 10.58 9.83 6.16
CA THR A 434 9.15 9.90 5.78
C THR A 434 8.50 8.51 5.80
N ALA A 435 7.19 8.37 5.51
CA ALA A 435 6.56 7.06 5.35
C ALA A 435 6.96 6.27 4.09
N ALA A 436 7.80 6.79 3.19
CA ALA A 436 8.10 6.10 1.94
C ALA A 436 8.59 4.64 2.16
N PRO A 437 9.55 4.35 3.06
CA PRO A 437 9.97 2.97 3.32
C PRO A 437 8.85 2.08 3.86
N ALA A 438 7.98 2.63 4.72
CA ALA A 438 6.82 1.90 5.25
C ALA A 438 5.83 1.58 4.12
N LEU A 439 5.56 2.54 3.22
CA LEU A 439 4.67 2.34 2.07
C LEU A 439 5.20 1.26 1.12
N TRP A 440 6.49 1.27 0.78
CA TRP A 440 7.08 0.24 -0.09
C TRP A 440 7.00 -1.13 0.56
N SER A 441 7.34 -1.21 1.85
CA SER A 441 7.31 -2.46 2.60
C SER A 441 5.89 -3.01 2.71
N LEU A 442 4.90 -2.14 2.91
CA LEU A 442 3.49 -2.53 2.92
C LEU A 442 3.01 -2.96 1.54
N ALA A 443 3.44 -2.31 0.46
CA ALA A 443 3.12 -2.77 -0.90
C ALA A 443 3.70 -4.16 -1.18
N VAL A 444 4.97 -4.41 -0.81
CA VAL A 444 5.56 -5.76 -0.88
C VAL A 444 4.79 -6.74 0.00
N PHE A 445 4.38 -6.33 1.20
CA PHE A 445 3.57 -7.15 2.08
C PHE A 445 2.22 -7.52 1.46
N VAL A 446 1.52 -6.58 0.81
CA VAL A 446 0.27 -6.87 0.07
C VAL A 446 0.50 -7.96 -0.97
N ALA A 447 1.58 -7.84 -1.76
CA ALA A 447 1.92 -8.86 -2.75
C ALA A 447 2.23 -10.22 -2.10
N ALA A 448 3.00 -10.23 -1.01
CA ALA A 448 3.33 -11.45 -0.27
C ALA A 448 2.13 -12.08 0.45
N LEU A 449 1.08 -11.30 0.72
CA LEU A 449 -0.16 -11.78 1.31
C LEU A 449 -1.04 -12.52 0.29
N VAL A 450 -0.87 -12.27 -1.02
CA VAL A 450 -1.71 -12.89 -2.06
C VAL A 450 -1.75 -14.41 -1.94
N PRO A 451 -0.62 -15.17 -1.90
CA PRO A 451 -0.66 -16.62 -1.72
C PRO A 451 -1.39 -17.05 -0.45
N VAL A 452 -1.25 -16.31 0.65
CA VAL A 452 -1.94 -16.61 1.92
C VAL A 452 -3.45 -16.47 1.76
N LEU A 453 -3.92 -15.47 1.00
CA LEU A 453 -5.35 -15.20 0.80
C LEU A 453 -6.00 -16.15 -0.22
N VAL A 454 -5.24 -16.64 -1.21
CA VAL A 454 -5.77 -17.39 -2.35
C VAL A 454 -5.40 -18.87 -2.39
N SER A 455 -4.68 -19.37 -1.39
CA SER A 455 -4.45 -20.82 -1.23
C SER A 455 -5.56 -21.53 -0.46
#